data_AF-A0A7X9J1B2-F1
#
_entry.id   AF-A0A7X9J1B2-F1
#
_cell.length_a   1.000
_cell.length_b   1.000
_cell.length_c   1.000
_cell.angle_alpha   90.00
_cell.angle_beta   90.00
_cell.angle_gamma   90.00
#
_symmetry.space_group_name_H-M   'P 1'
#
loop_
_entity.id
_entity.type
_entity.pdbx_description
1 polymer ?
#
loop_
_entity_poly.entity_id
_entity_poly.type
_entity_poly.pdbx_seq_one_letter_code
_entity_poly.pdbx_strand_id
1 'polypeptide(L)'
;MASTEGGVKEAPRARTLSEEIYRRTGRQPARCYQCGKCSAGCPMAEETELRPHDILRMVGLNQADRLLTAKSLWLCAGCETCTARCPNDCDPAS
;
A
#
# COMPACT_ATOMS: atom_id res chain seq x y z
N MET A 1 -29.36 36.10 14.56
CA MET A 1 -28.52 35.64 13.44
C MET A 1 -28.28 34.15 13.67
N ALA A 2 -29.16 33.33 13.10
CA ALA A 2 -29.05 31.88 13.13
C ALA A 2 -28.15 31.46 11.97
N SER A 3 -27.04 30.81 12.30
CA SER A 3 -26.25 30.04 11.34
C SER A 3 -26.05 28.67 11.97
N THR A 4 -26.99 27.79 11.69
CA THR A 4 -26.91 26.35 11.88
C THR A 4 -25.94 25.79 10.84
N GLU A 5 -24.87 25.13 11.25
CA GLU A 5 -24.17 24.18 10.39
C GLU A 5 -23.97 22.88 11.15
N GLY A 6 -24.82 21.91 10.79
CA GLY A 6 -24.83 20.58 11.34
C GLY A 6 -23.57 19.82 10.96
N GLY A 7 -22.86 19.33 11.99
CA GLY A 7 -21.82 18.33 11.81
C GLY A 7 -22.44 17.04 11.29
N VAL A 8 -22.06 16.68 10.07
CA VAL A 8 -22.36 15.40 9.42
C VAL A 8 -22.02 14.26 10.39
N LYS A 9 -23.04 13.53 10.86
CA LYS A 9 -22.85 12.26 11.55
C LYS A 9 -22.52 11.20 10.50
N GLU A 10 -21.25 11.11 10.12
CA GLU A 10 -20.77 10.10 9.19
C GLU A 10 -20.88 8.72 9.84
N ALA A 11 -21.71 7.86 9.25
CA ALA A 11 -21.76 6.44 9.59
C ALA A 11 -20.34 5.84 9.40
N PRO A 12 -19.91 4.89 10.26
CA PRO A 12 -18.58 4.31 10.15
C PRO A 12 -18.45 3.62 8.79
N ARG A 13 -17.67 4.22 7.87
CA ARG A 13 -17.29 3.56 6.62
C ARG A 13 -16.52 2.29 6.96
N ALA A 14 -16.76 1.23 6.18
CA ALA A 14 -15.92 0.04 6.25
C ALA A 14 -14.45 0.44 6.04
N ARG A 15 -13.56 -0.03 6.91
CA ARG A 15 -12.14 0.32 6.86
C ARG A 15 -11.51 -0.16 5.56
N THR A 16 -10.64 0.66 5.00
CA THR A 16 -9.83 0.30 3.83
C THR A 16 -8.67 -0.61 4.23
N LEU A 17 -8.13 -1.34 3.26
CA LEU A 17 -6.95 -2.18 3.44
C LEU A 17 -5.72 -1.37 3.87
N SER A 18 -5.55 -0.15 3.37
CA SER A 18 -4.45 0.73 3.80
C SER A 18 -4.59 1.13 5.27
N GLU A 19 -5.79 1.44 5.75
CA GLU A 19 -6.03 1.74 7.17
C GLU A 19 -5.83 0.51 8.05
N GLU A 20 -6.20 -0.67 7.55
CA GLU A 20 -5.97 -1.94 8.24
C GLU A 20 -4.47 -2.22 8.42
N ILE A 21 -3.67 -2.05 7.36
CA ILE A 21 -2.22 -2.21 7.40
C ILE A 21 -1.61 -1.22 8.39
N TYR A 22 -1.96 0.08 8.29
CA TYR A 22 -1.46 1.10 9.20
C TYR A 22 -1.74 0.76 10.66
N ARG A 23 -2.96 0.31 10.97
CA ARG A 23 -3.32 -0.05 12.34
C ARG A 23 -2.53 -1.24 12.89
N ARG A 24 -2.16 -2.21 12.03
CA ARG A 24 -1.44 -3.43 12.45
C ARG A 24 0.07 -3.25 12.48
N THR A 25 0.63 -2.44 11.59
CA THR A 25 2.09 -2.39 11.35
C THR A 25 2.69 -1.01 11.53
N GLY A 26 1.87 0.03 11.66
CA GLY A 26 2.31 1.43 11.65
C GLY A 26 2.78 1.94 10.27
N ARG A 27 2.70 1.11 9.21
CA ARG A 27 3.13 1.49 7.86
C ARG A 27 2.03 2.22 7.12
N GLN A 28 2.41 3.17 6.27
CA GLN A 28 1.45 4.02 5.54
C GLN A 28 1.50 3.78 4.01
N PRO A 29 0.90 2.68 3.49
CA PRO A 29 0.84 2.42 2.05
C PRO A 29 0.20 3.56 1.24
N ALA A 30 -0.76 4.27 1.82
CA ALA A 30 -1.45 5.42 1.22
C ALA A 30 -0.51 6.58 0.82
N ARG A 31 0.72 6.64 1.37
CA ARG A 31 1.73 7.62 0.94
C ARG A 31 2.27 7.31 -0.46
N CYS A 32 2.09 6.10 -0.98
CA CYS A 32 2.65 5.74 -2.27
C CYS A 32 2.06 6.58 -3.42
N TYR A 33 2.90 7.35 -4.11
CA TYR A 33 2.52 8.10 -5.31
C TYR A 33 2.96 7.42 -6.63
N GLN A 34 3.30 6.13 -6.58
CA GLN A 34 3.56 5.30 -7.77
C GLN A 34 4.79 5.72 -8.61
N CYS A 35 5.89 6.12 -7.96
CA CYS A 35 7.14 6.47 -8.66
C CYS A 35 7.88 5.30 -9.33
N GLY A 36 7.55 4.04 -9.00
CA GLY A 36 8.17 2.85 -9.59
C GLY A 36 9.61 2.52 -9.17
N LYS A 37 10.30 3.37 -8.39
CA LYS A 37 11.70 3.14 -7.95
C LYS A 37 11.91 1.80 -7.23
N CYS A 38 10.94 1.41 -6.41
CA CYS A 38 10.97 0.14 -5.70
C CYS A 38 11.00 -1.07 -6.65
N SER A 39 10.30 -0.99 -7.78
CA SER A 39 10.27 -2.06 -8.77
C SER A 39 11.48 -2.07 -9.68
N ALA A 40 12.02 -0.90 -10.03
CA ALA A 40 13.31 -0.81 -10.74
C ALA A 40 14.48 -1.40 -9.93
N GLY A 41 14.38 -1.40 -8.60
CA GLY A 41 15.39 -2.00 -7.71
C GLY A 41 15.08 -3.43 -7.25
N CYS A 42 13.96 -4.03 -7.67
CA CYS A 42 13.57 -5.35 -7.19
C CYS A 42 14.35 -6.44 -7.95
N PRO A 43 15.11 -7.32 -7.27
CA PRO A 43 15.84 -8.40 -7.95
C PRO A 43 14.89 -9.46 -8.55
N MET A 44 13.66 -9.53 -8.06
CA MET A 44 12.63 -10.47 -8.52
C MET A 44 11.64 -9.84 -9.50
N ALA A 45 11.96 -8.65 -10.04
CA ALA A 45 11.03 -7.88 -10.88
C ALA A 45 10.55 -8.64 -12.13
N GLU A 46 11.40 -9.49 -12.71
CA GLU A 46 11.09 -10.26 -13.92
C GLU A 46 10.32 -11.55 -13.62
N GLU A 47 10.46 -12.09 -12.41
CA GLU A 47 9.82 -13.33 -11.96
C GLU A 47 8.44 -13.10 -11.32
N THR A 48 8.12 -11.85 -11.01
CA THR A 48 6.92 -11.47 -10.28
C THR A 48 5.84 -10.91 -11.20
N GLU A 49 4.58 -11.33 -11.03
CA GLU A 49 3.42 -10.75 -11.74
C GLU A 49 3.08 -9.33 -11.26
N LEU A 50 3.28 -9.07 -9.96
CA LEU A 50 3.02 -7.81 -9.29
C LEU A 50 4.32 -7.32 -8.68
N ARG A 51 4.79 -6.19 -9.17
CA ARG A 51 6.02 -5.58 -8.66
C ARG A 51 5.68 -4.75 -7.42
N PRO A 52 6.67 -4.36 -6.60
CA PRO A 52 6.41 -3.65 -5.34
C PRO A 52 5.49 -2.41 -5.42
N HIS A 53 5.55 -1.59 -6.48
CA HIS A 53 4.61 -0.46 -6.60
C HIS A 53 3.18 -0.91 -6.94
N ASP A 54 3.03 -1.99 -7.70
CA ASP A 54 1.74 -2.59 -8.05
C ASP A 54 1.05 -3.14 -6.78
N ILE A 55 1.83 -3.71 -5.85
CA ILE A 55 1.34 -4.13 -4.53
C ILE A 55 0.73 -2.96 -3.76
N LEU A 56 1.48 -1.86 -3.62
CA LEU A 56 0.99 -0.64 -2.97
C LEU A 56 -0.23 -0.03 -3.69
N ARG A 57 -0.27 -0.12 -5.02
CA ARG A 57 -1.41 0.34 -5.83
C ARG A 57 -2.67 -0.43 -5.48
N MET A 58 -2.59 -1.76 -5.39
CA MET A 58 -3.74 -2.61 -5.06
C MET A 58 -4.20 -2.41 -3.62
N VAL A 59 -3.27 -2.16 -2.69
CA VAL A 59 -3.61 -1.77 -1.31
C VAL A 59 -4.46 -0.51 -1.31
N GLY A 60 -4.04 0.52 -2.06
CA GLY A 60 -4.80 1.77 -2.20
C GLY A 60 -6.15 1.60 -2.92
N LEU A 61 -6.32 0.55 -3.72
CA LEU A 61 -7.59 0.18 -4.38
C LEU A 61 -8.48 -0.72 -3.55
N ASN A 62 -8.08 -1.08 -2.33
CA ASN A 62 -8.79 -2.05 -1.50
C ASN A 62 -8.97 -3.43 -2.17
N GLN A 63 -8.03 -3.83 -3.05
CA GLN A 63 -8.06 -5.08 -3.80
C GLN A 63 -7.33 -6.22 -3.07
N ALA A 64 -7.78 -6.54 -1.85
CA ALA A 64 -7.16 -7.58 -1.02
C ALA A 64 -7.15 -8.96 -1.70
N ASP A 65 -8.27 -9.36 -2.32
CA ASP A 65 -8.41 -10.69 -2.93
C ASP A 65 -7.38 -10.93 -4.04
N ARG A 66 -7.13 -9.89 -4.85
CA ARG A 66 -6.12 -9.95 -5.91
C ARG A 66 -4.70 -10.01 -5.35
N LEU A 67 -4.41 -9.25 -4.30
CA LEU A 67 -3.13 -9.29 -3.60
C LEU A 67 -2.85 -10.68 -3.02
N LEU A 68 -3.81 -11.26 -2.31
CA LEU A 68 -3.65 -12.51 -1.57
C LEU A 68 -3.56 -13.74 -2.48
N THR A 69 -4.07 -13.65 -3.70
CA THR A 69 -3.97 -14.70 -4.71
C THR A 69 -2.69 -14.61 -5.55
N ALA A 70 -1.96 -13.50 -5.46
CA ALA A 70 -0.74 -13.28 -6.23
C ALA A 70 0.43 -14.07 -5.66
N LYS A 71 1.15 -14.80 -6.53
CA LYS A 71 2.38 -15.52 -6.13
C LYS A 71 3.51 -14.55 -5.79
N SER A 72 3.45 -13.34 -6.33
CA SER A 72 4.40 -12.24 -6.10
C SER A 72 4.75 -12.00 -4.64
N LEU A 73 3.79 -12.10 -3.73
CA LEU A 73 4.03 -11.87 -2.29
C LEU A 73 5.05 -12.87 -1.72
N TRP A 74 5.03 -14.11 -2.22
CA TRP A 74 5.91 -15.19 -1.78
C TRP A 74 7.27 -15.19 -2.45
N LEU A 75 7.44 -14.40 -3.51
CA LEU A 75 8.72 -14.24 -4.21
C LEU A 75 9.59 -13.13 -3.63
N CYS A 76 9.08 -12.35 -2.66
CA CYS A 76 9.88 -11.31 -2.02
C CYS A 76 11.11 -11.90 -1.32
N ALA A 77 12.31 -11.48 -1.74
CA ALA A 77 13.56 -11.93 -1.15
C ALA A 77 13.91 -11.24 0.19
N GLY A 78 13.08 -10.32 0.69
CA GLY A 78 13.36 -9.57 1.92
C GLY A 78 14.60 -8.67 1.84
N CYS A 79 15.01 -8.26 0.63
CA CYS A 79 16.28 -7.54 0.42
C CYS A 79 16.25 -6.04 0.80
N GLU A 80 15.10 -5.50 1.23
CA GLU A 80 14.90 -4.12 1.70
C GLU A 80 15.25 -2.99 0.70
N THR A 81 15.66 -3.31 -0.53
CA THR A 81 16.07 -2.30 -1.53
C THR A 81 14.93 -1.34 -1.88
N CYS A 82 13.70 -1.84 -1.92
CA CYS A 82 12.51 -1.04 -2.21
C CYS A 82 12.20 -0.03 -1.10
N THR A 83 12.37 -0.42 0.16
CA THR A 83 12.18 0.42 1.35
C THR A 83 13.25 1.50 1.42
N ALA A 84 14.53 1.12 1.29
CA ALA A 84 15.65 2.05 1.36
C ALA A 84 15.63 3.14 0.28
N ARG A 85 15.02 2.87 -0.87
CA ARG A 85 14.96 3.81 -2.01
C ARG A 85 13.65 4.58 -2.11
N CYS A 86 12.69 4.33 -1.22
CA CYS A 86 11.37 4.94 -1.30
C CYS A 86 11.45 6.43 -0.94
N PRO A 87 11.12 7.35 -1.87
CA PRO A 87 11.20 8.79 -1.62
C PRO A 87 10.05 9.32 -0.73
N ASN A 88 9.07 8.49 -0.38
CA ASN A 88 7.95 8.86 0.48
C ASN A 88 7.81 7.94 1.70
N ASP A 89 8.91 7.32 2.12
CA ASP A 89 9.01 6.43 3.29
C ASP A 89 7.93 5.35 3.38
N CYS A 90 7.42 4.90 2.23
CA CYS A 90 6.64 3.68 2.17
C CYS A 90 7.59 2.50 2.37
N ASP A 91 7.10 1.46 3.02
CA ASP A 91 7.82 0.19 3.18
C ASP A 91 7.09 -0.89 2.39
N PRO A 92 7.52 -1.19 1.15
CA PRO A 92 6.91 -2.26 0.36
C PRO A 92 7.44 -3.64 0.71
N ALA A 93 8.49 -3.75 1.54
CA ALA A 93 9.10 -5.03 1.92
C ALA A 93 8.35 -5.71 3.06
N SER A 94 7.72 -4.92 3.95
CA SER A 94 7.04 -5.37 5.17
C SER A 94 5.52 -5.28 5.16
#